data_AF-A0A3B8NRH0-F1
#
_entry.id   AF-A0A3B8NRH0-F1
#
_cell.length_a   1.000
_cell.length_b   1.000
_cell.length_c   1.000
_cell.angle_alpha   90.00
_cell.angle_beta   90.00
_cell.angle_gamma   90.00
#
_symmetry.space_group_name_H-M   'P 1'
#
loop_
_entity.id
_entity.type
_entity.pdbx_description
1 polymer ?
#
loop_
_entity_poly.entity_id
_entity_poly.type
_entity_poly.pdbx_seq_one_letter_code
_entity_poly.pdbx_strand_id
1 'polypeptide(L)'
;MKEYSLNRLQQLKKFFWRCLLASLLFCFFWWLINGGGEVGRFAENMIGYLVNRDYDLESAWEQVSRGIFPKSGLEGEAFEQVTSSYPDLPATGKVVRGFGWQKGRDGWPRFSEGIELEVSEGALVRAVLPGRVVMIGEDEILGKYLIIEHEGGCASLYGRLAEIGVQQDQEVVQGQAVASVRGKFFHFEVRQGDHLVDPLQSFQKES
;
A
#
# COMPACT_ATOMS: atom_id res chain seq x y z
N MET A 1 55.18 35.92 -13.79
CA MET A 1 55.20 34.56 -13.18
C MET A 1 54.48 34.46 -11.82
N LYS A 2 54.63 35.41 -10.87
CA LYS A 2 53.96 35.35 -9.55
C LYS A 2 52.42 35.44 -9.58
N GLU A 3 51.86 36.18 -10.54
CA GLU A 3 50.41 36.39 -10.66
C GLU A 3 49.65 35.14 -11.15
N TYR A 4 50.30 34.33 -12.01
CA TYR A 4 49.76 33.06 -12.49
C TYR A 4 49.68 32.00 -11.38
N SER A 5 50.65 31.98 -10.44
CA SER A 5 50.62 31.07 -9.29
C SER A 5 49.57 31.44 -8.25
N LEU A 6 49.27 32.73 -8.06
CA LEU A 6 48.25 33.22 -7.13
C LEU A 6 46.83 32.82 -7.56
N ASN A 7 46.51 33.00 -8.85
CA ASN A 7 45.21 32.57 -9.41
C ASN A 7 45.04 31.05 -9.38
N ARG A 8 46.10 30.28 -9.64
CA ARG A 8 46.05 28.81 -9.59
C ARG A 8 45.79 28.30 -8.17
N LEU A 9 46.39 28.91 -7.14
CA LEU A 9 46.14 28.56 -5.73
C LEU A 9 44.71 28.88 -5.29
N GLN A 10 44.14 30.00 -5.75
CA GLN A 10 42.74 30.34 -5.47
C GLN A 10 41.77 29.40 -6.17
N GLN A 11 42.03 29.03 -7.42
CA GLN A 11 41.21 28.06 -8.16
C GLN A 11 41.32 26.65 -7.56
N LEU A 12 42.50 26.25 -7.10
CA LEU A 12 42.69 24.98 -6.39
C LEU A 12 41.94 24.95 -5.04
N LYS A 13 41.95 26.05 -4.27
CA LYS A 13 41.14 26.16 -3.05
C LYS A 13 39.63 26.07 -3.34
N LYS A 14 39.15 26.76 -4.38
CA LYS A 14 37.74 26.69 -4.80
C LYS A 14 37.35 25.29 -5.30
N PHE A 15 38.24 24.63 -6.05
CA PHE A 15 38.06 23.26 -6.50
C PHE A 15 38.01 22.28 -5.31
N PHE A 16 38.94 22.44 -4.37
CA PHE A 16 38.99 21.62 -3.16
C PHE A 16 37.71 21.75 -2.32
N TRP A 17 37.22 22.97 -2.09
CA TRP A 17 35.97 23.20 -1.36
C TRP A 17 34.73 22.66 -2.10
N ARG A 18 34.73 22.70 -3.44
CA ARG A 18 33.66 22.08 -4.26
C ARG A 18 33.67 20.55 -4.14
N CYS A 19 34.85 19.94 -4.20
CA CYS A 19 34.99 18.50 -4.00
C CYS A 19 34.60 18.09 -2.58
N LEU A 20 35.02 18.86 -1.56
CA LEU A 20 34.67 18.61 -0.16
C LEU A 20 33.14 18.66 0.04
N LEU A 21 32.47 19.69 -0.49
CA LEU A 21 31.02 19.82 -0.41
C LEU A 21 30.32 18.67 -1.15
N ALA A 22 30.79 18.30 -2.34
CA ALA A 22 30.24 17.18 -3.09
C ALA A 22 30.41 15.85 -2.35
N SER A 23 31.56 15.61 -1.71
CA SER A 23 31.80 14.43 -0.88
C SER A 23 30.92 14.42 0.38
N LEU A 24 30.71 15.57 1.02
CA LEU A 24 29.80 15.69 2.16
C LEU A 24 28.35 15.41 1.76
N LEU A 25 27.90 15.96 0.63
CA LEU A 25 26.57 15.67 0.07
C LEU A 25 26.44 14.20 -0.30
N PHE A 26 27.47 13.60 -0.91
CA PHE A 26 27.49 12.18 -1.24
C PHE A 26 27.44 11.30 0.01
N CYS A 27 28.24 11.59 1.03
CA CYS A 27 28.21 10.86 2.30
C CYS A 27 26.88 11.06 3.03
N PHE A 28 26.27 12.25 2.97
CA PHE A 28 24.95 12.52 3.52
C PHE A 28 23.86 11.73 2.79
N PHE A 29 23.89 11.69 1.46
CA PHE A 29 22.98 10.87 0.66
C PHE A 29 23.20 9.37 0.88
N TRP A 30 24.47 8.95 0.95
CA TRP A 30 24.85 7.58 1.26
C TRP A 30 24.39 7.18 2.65
N TRP A 31 24.44 8.09 3.62
CA TRP A 31 23.93 7.90 4.98
C TRP A 31 22.40 7.91 5.04
N LEU A 32 21.72 8.71 4.23
CA LEU A 32 20.26 8.66 4.09
C LEU A 32 19.79 7.29 3.56
N ILE A 33 20.53 6.72 2.60
CA ILE A 33 20.17 5.44 1.98
C ILE A 33 20.61 4.25 2.84
N ASN A 34 21.85 4.24 3.35
CA ASN A 34 22.43 3.09 4.07
C ASN A 34 22.40 3.21 5.60
N GLY A 35 22.00 4.35 6.16
CA GLY A 35 22.08 4.62 7.59
C GLY A 35 20.98 3.95 8.42
N GLY A 36 20.11 3.15 7.82
CA GLY A 36 18.96 2.55 8.52
C GLY A 36 18.00 3.59 9.11
N GLY A 37 18.14 4.86 8.74
CA GLY A 37 17.26 5.95 9.19
C GLY A 37 15.86 5.79 8.63
N GLU A 38 14.88 6.41 9.28
CA GLU A 38 13.45 6.34 8.91
C GLU A 38 13.20 6.64 7.42
N VAL A 39 14.05 7.47 6.78
CA VAL A 39 13.98 7.86 5.36
C VAL A 39 14.37 6.74 4.37
N GLY A 40 15.32 5.86 4.73
CA GLY A 40 15.73 4.74 3.86
C GLY A 40 14.67 3.64 3.81
N ARG A 41 14.14 3.28 4.98
CA ARG A 41 13.03 2.32 5.14
C ARG A 41 11.73 2.82 4.51
N PHE A 42 11.52 4.12 4.59
CA PHE A 42 10.45 4.83 3.91
C PHE A 42 10.50 4.69 2.38
N ALA A 43 11.70 4.82 1.79
CA ALA A 43 11.87 4.63 0.34
C ALA A 43 11.60 3.17 -0.06
N GLU A 44 12.05 2.18 0.72
CA GLU A 44 11.83 0.76 0.45
C GLU A 44 10.35 0.36 0.53
N ASN A 45 9.63 0.78 1.59
CA ASN A 45 8.19 0.50 1.74
C ASN A 45 7.35 1.14 0.64
N MET A 46 7.70 2.36 0.24
CA MET A 46 7.02 3.04 -0.86
C MET A 46 7.34 2.39 -2.20
N ILE A 47 8.59 2.01 -2.44
CA ILE A 47 8.98 1.29 -3.65
C ILE A 47 8.25 -0.05 -3.72
N GLY A 48 8.11 -0.79 -2.61
CA GLY A 48 7.31 -2.03 -2.57
C GLY A 48 5.84 -1.81 -2.93
N TYR A 49 5.23 -0.78 -2.34
CA TYR A 49 3.85 -0.39 -2.61
C TYR A 49 3.63 0.08 -4.06
N LEU A 50 4.57 0.86 -4.61
CA LEU A 50 4.51 1.44 -5.96
C LEU A 50 4.93 0.46 -7.07
N VAL A 51 5.79 -0.52 -6.77
CA VAL A 51 6.23 -1.53 -7.74
C VAL A 51 5.18 -2.64 -7.89
N ASN A 52 4.36 -2.86 -6.87
CA ASN A 52 3.31 -3.88 -6.87
C ASN A 52 1.91 -3.33 -7.24
N ARG A 53 1.78 -2.02 -7.57
CA ARG A 53 0.58 -1.42 -8.16
C ARG A 53 0.96 -0.56 -9.35
N ASP A 54 0.22 -0.66 -10.46
CA ASP A 54 0.38 0.25 -11.59
C ASP A 54 -0.06 1.69 -11.20
N TYR A 55 0.92 2.50 -10.79
CA TYR A 55 1.14 3.94 -11.06
C TYR A 55 0.05 4.98 -10.70
N ASP A 56 -0.11 5.30 -9.41
CA ASP A 56 -0.49 6.67 -9.01
C ASP A 56 0.48 7.23 -7.96
N LEU A 57 1.52 7.90 -8.44
CA LEU A 57 2.60 8.46 -7.63
C LEU A 57 2.19 9.72 -6.86
N GLU A 58 1.17 10.45 -7.33
CA GLU A 58 0.77 11.72 -6.70
C GLU A 58 0.06 11.49 -5.37
N SER A 59 -0.87 10.54 -5.31
CA SER A 59 -1.60 10.21 -4.08
C SER A 59 -0.69 9.58 -3.02
N ALA A 60 0.30 8.79 -3.44
CA ALA A 60 1.34 8.28 -2.54
C ALA A 60 2.19 9.42 -1.96
N TRP A 61 2.62 10.38 -2.78
CA TRP A 61 3.44 11.51 -2.35
C TRP A 61 2.71 12.46 -1.39
N GLU A 62 1.40 12.65 -1.57
CA GLU A 62 0.60 13.47 -0.66
C GLU A 62 0.51 12.86 0.74
N GLN A 63 0.31 11.54 0.85
CA GLN A 63 0.24 10.80 2.12
C GLN A 63 1.58 10.86 2.89
N VAL A 64 2.68 10.84 2.16
CA VAL A 64 4.04 11.03 2.69
C VAL A 64 4.22 12.37 3.35
N SER A 65 3.84 13.43 2.63
CA SER A 65 4.04 14.79 3.10
C SER A 65 3.25 15.06 4.38
N ARG A 66 2.21 14.25 4.64
CA ARG A 66 1.36 14.31 5.84
C ARG A 66 1.82 13.39 6.98
N GLY A 67 2.87 12.58 6.79
CA GLY A 67 3.40 11.71 7.84
C GLY A 67 2.48 10.54 8.23
N ILE A 68 1.57 10.16 7.34
CA ILE A 68 0.60 9.08 7.55
C ILE A 68 1.21 7.79 6.99
N PHE A 69 2.18 7.23 7.70
CA PHE A 69 2.61 5.85 7.46
C PHE A 69 2.51 5.04 8.74
N PRO A 70 2.01 3.80 8.68
CA PRO A 70 2.20 2.86 9.76
C PRO A 70 3.71 2.64 9.95
N LYS A 71 4.17 2.77 11.20
CA LYS A 71 5.48 2.28 11.60
C LYS A 71 5.44 0.76 11.52
N SER A 72 5.72 0.19 10.36
CA SER A 72 5.87 -1.25 10.23
C SER A 72 7.05 -1.69 11.11
N GLY A 73 6.73 -2.47 12.13
CA GLY A 73 7.68 -3.09 13.05
C GLY A 73 8.53 -4.12 12.30
N LEU A 74 9.57 -3.64 11.63
CA LEU A 74 10.55 -4.48 10.95
C LEU A 74 11.88 -4.44 11.71
N GLU A 75 11.86 -5.07 12.89
CA GLU A 75 13.03 -5.73 13.45
C GLU A 75 12.65 -7.19 13.73
N GLY A 76 13.00 -8.07 12.79
CA GLY A 76 13.40 -9.44 13.11
C GLY A 76 12.37 -10.45 13.59
N GLU A 77 11.08 -10.14 13.67
CA GLU A 77 10.08 -11.18 13.91
C GLU A 77 9.66 -11.81 12.60
N ALA A 78 9.82 -13.14 12.50
CA ALA A 78 9.24 -13.91 11.42
C ALA A 78 7.77 -13.50 11.32
N PHE A 79 7.33 -13.06 10.13
CA PHE A 79 5.92 -12.81 9.87
C PHE A 79 5.18 -14.10 10.23
N GLU A 80 4.60 -14.14 11.42
CA GLU A 80 3.62 -15.14 11.77
C GLU A 80 2.54 -14.92 10.73
N GLN A 81 2.38 -15.88 9.81
CA GLN A 81 1.26 -15.84 8.88
C GLN A 81 0.06 -15.69 9.78
N VAL A 82 -0.53 -14.49 9.80
CA VAL A 82 -1.72 -14.25 10.59
C VAL A 82 -2.75 -15.11 9.89
N THR A 83 -2.95 -16.31 10.43
CA THR A 83 -4.09 -17.17 10.18
C THR A 83 -5.31 -16.52 10.83
N SER A 84 -5.48 -15.20 10.64
CA SER A 84 -6.64 -14.46 11.09
C SER A 84 -7.78 -14.99 10.27
N SER A 85 -8.48 -15.94 10.88
CA SER A 85 -9.70 -16.48 10.37
C SER A 85 -10.73 -15.34 10.40
N TYR A 86 -11.02 -14.77 9.24
CA TYR A 86 -12.11 -13.84 9.07
C TYR A 86 -13.44 -14.57 9.34
N PRO A 87 -14.34 -13.99 10.13
CA PRO A 87 -15.60 -14.64 10.48
C PRO A 87 -16.57 -14.68 9.29
N ASP A 88 -16.61 -13.60 8.49
CA ASP A 88 -17.59 -13.45 7.41
C ASP A 88 -17.04 -12.64 6.23
N LEU A 89 -17.55 -12.92 5.02
CA LEU A 89 -17.29 -12.10 3.84
C LEU A 89 -17.72 -10.64 4.08
N PRO A 90 -16.98 -9.66 3.53
CA PRO A 90 -17.27 -8.23 3.68
C PRO A 90 -18.61 -7.79 3.07
N ALA A 91 -19.19 -8.58 2.16
CA ALA A 91 -20.50 -8.33 1.58
C ALA A 91 -21.23 -9.66 1.32
N THR A 92 -22.54 -9.67 1.50
CA THR A 92 -23.36 -10.86 1.23
C THR A 92 -23.51 -11.05 -0.28
N GLY A 93 -22.95 -12.13 -0.80
CA GLY A 93 -22.98 -12.45 -2.23
C GLY A 93 -22.32 -13.77 -2.57
N LYS A 94 -22.16 -14.02 -3.88
CA LYS A 94 -21.52 -15.22 -4.42
C LYS A 94 -20.17 -14.88 -5.03
N VAL A 95 -19.13 -15.64 -4.74
CA VAL A 95 -17.84 -15.51 -5.43
C VAL A 95 -18.03 -15.87 -6.91
N VAL A 96 -17.74 -14.93 -7.80
CA VAL A 96 -17.78 -15.10 -9.27
C VAL A 96 -16.40 -15.09 -9.90
N ARG A 97 -15.40 -14.56 -9.19
CA ARG A 97 -13.99 -14.59 -9.59
C ARG A 97 -13.12 -14.83 -8.37
N GLY A 98 -12.19 -15.79 -8.47
CA GLY A 98 -11.27 -16.16 -7.39
C GLY A 98 -9.93 -15.43 -7.46
N PHE A 99 -9.14 -15.59 -6.40
CA PHE A 99 -7.76 -15.13 -6.33
C PHE A 99 -6.82 -15.99 -7.19
N GLY A 100 -5.75 -15.40 -7.72
CA GLY A 100 -4.67 -16.12 -8.40
C GLY A 100 -4.77 -16.19 -9.93
N TRP A 101 -3.99 -17.09 -10.54
CA TRP A 101 -3.91 -17.25 -11.99
C TRP A 101 -5.20 -17.83 -12.58
N GLN A 102 -5.79 -17.10 -13.51
CA GLN A 102 -7.03 -17.48 -14.17
C GLN A 102 -6.99 -17.15 -15.66
N LYS A 103 -7.80 -17.88 -16.43
CA LYS A 103 -7.90 -17.67 -17.87
C LYS A 103 -8.78 -16.44 -18.16
N GLY A 104 -8.20 -15.44 -18.82
CA GLY A 104 -8.91 -14.26 -19.30
C GLY A 104 -9.93 -14.60 -20.39
N ARG A 105 -10.84 -13.65 -20.67
CA ARG A 105 -11.87 -13.80 -21.73
C ARG A 105 -11.28 -13.95 -23.13
N ASP A 106 -10.12 -13.37 -23.34
CA ASP A 106 -9.28 -13.46 -24.53
C ASP A 106 -8.43 -14.73 -24.59
N GLY A 107 -8.54 -15.60 -23.58
CA GLY A 107 -7.83 -16.87 -23.48
C GLY A 107 -6.44 -16.76 -22.86
N TRP A 108 -5.95 -15.55 -22.56
CA TRP A 108 -4.63 -15.33 -21.96
C TRP A 108 -4.68 -15.43 -20.43
N PRO A 109 -3.64 -15.99 -19.78
CA PRO A 109 -3.58 -16.04 -18.32
C PRO A 109 -3.47 -14.63 -17.74
N ARG A 110 -4.29 -14.33 -16.74
CA ARG A 110 -4.26 -13.09 -15.96
C ARG A 110 -4.28 -13.44 -14.48
N PHE A 111 -3.51 -12.72 -13.69
CA PHE A 111 -3.51 -12.86 -12.25
C PHE A 111 -4.64 -12.02 -11.63
N SER A 112 -5.42 -12.60 -10.72
CA SER A 112 -6.40 -11.89 -9.89
C SER A 112 -5.78 -11.57 -8.55
N GLU A 113 -5.70 -10.29 -8.23
CA GLU A 113 -5.14 -9.81 -6.96
C GLU A 113 -6.09 -10.04 -5.76
N GLY A 114 -7.35 -10.36 -6.04
CA GLY A 114 -8.36 -10.63 -5.04
C GLY A 114 -9.54 -11.41 -5.59
N ILE A 115 -10.65 -11.35 -4.87
CA ILE A 115 -11.91 -11.97 -5.24
C ILE A 115 -12.91 -10.94 -5.76
N GLU A 116 -13.83 -11.41 -6.59
CA GLU A 116 -14.99 -10.64 -7.01
C GLU A 116 -16.26 -11.36 -6.55
N LEU A 117 -17.11 -10.63 -5.82
CA LEU A 117 -18.41 -11.08 -5.36
C LEU A 117 -19.52 -10.50 -6.24
N GLU A 118 -20.43 -11.34 -6.71
CA GLU A 118 -21.73 -10.91 -7.24
C GLU A 118 -22.69 -10.68 -6.06
N VAL A 119 -23.17 -9.45 -5.95
CA VAL A 119 -23.98 -8.94 -4.84
C VAL A 119 -25.22 -8.23 -5.38
N SER A 120 -26.18 -7.96 -4.50
CA SER A 120 -27.26 -7.02 -4.80
C SER A 120 -26.71 -5.59 -4.96
N GLU A 121 -27.30 -4.82 -5.87
CA GLU A 121 -26.93 -3.42 -6.04
C GLU A 121 -27.19 -2.62 -4.76
N GLY A 122 -26.21 -1.81 -4.35
CA GLY A 122 -26.26 -1.07 -3.09
C GLY A 122 -26.08 -1.94 -1.84
N ALA A 123 -25.66 -3.20 -1.97
CA ALA A 123 -25.35 -4.05 -0.82
C ALA A 123 -24.35 -3.36 0.13
N LEU A 124 -24.57 -3.54 1.43
CA LEU A 124 -23.67 -3.01 2.46
C LEU A 124 -22.36 -3.77 2.48
N VAL A 125 -21.27 -3.02 2.58
CA VAL A 125 -19.91 -3.50 2.75
C VAL A 125 -19.48 -3.28 4.20
N ARG A 126 -18.94 -4.32 4.82
CA ARG A 126 -18.54 -4.35 6.23
C ARG A 126 -17.05 -4.60 6.37
N ALA A 127 -16.43 -3.99 7.39
CA ALA A 127 -15.04 -4.23 7.74
C ALA A 127 -14.85 -5.68 8.20
N VAL A 128 -13.89 -6.40 7.60
CA VAL A 128 -13.62 -7.82 7.93
C VAL A 128 -12.94 -8.02 9.28
N LEU A 129 -12.20 -7.00 9.74
CA LEU A 129 -11.45 -6.96 10.99
C LEU A 129 -11.48 -5.53 11.56
N PRO A 130 -11.24 -5.34 12.87
CA PRO A 130 -11.03 -4.01 13.42
C PRO A 130 -9.77 -3.39 12.81
N GLY A 131 -9.75 -2.08 12.67
CA GLY A 131 -8.61 -1.40 12.04
C GLY A 131 -8.83 0.08 11.81
N ARG A 132 -7.94 0.67 11.02
CA ARG A 132 -7.95 2.10 10.68
C ARG A 132 -8.08 2.28 9.17
N VAL A 133 -8.96 3.18 8.74
CA VAL A 133 -9.10 3.55 7.32
C VAL A 133 -7.87 4.36 6.92
N VAL A 134 -6.96 3.77 6.16
CA VAL A 134 -5.70 4.44 5.77
C VAL A 134 -5.81 5.19 4.45
N MET A 135 -6.72 4.76 3.57
CA MET A 135 -6.90 5.40 2.27
C MET A 135 -8.35 5.29 1.78
N ILE A 136 -8.82 6.36 1.14
CA ILE A 136 -10.04 6.41 0.35
C ILE A 136 -9.66 7.03 -1.00
N GLY A 137 -10.05 6.40 -2.10
CA GLY A 137 -9.69 6.87 -3.44
C GLY A 137 -10.68 6.44 -4.50
N GLU A 138 -10.44 6.87 -5.73
CA GLU A 138 -11.21 6.48 -6.91
C GLU A 138 -10.28 6.36 -8.11
N ASP A 139 -10.34 5.24 -8.83
CA ASP A 139 -9.62 5.04 -10.09
C ASP A 139 -10.48 4.28 -11.12
N GLU A 140 -10.02 4.22 -12.36
CA GLU A 140 -10.78 3.61 -13.47
C GLU A 140 -11.02 2.10 -13.31
N ILE A 141 -10.12 1.39 -12.63
CA ILE A 141 -10.12 -0.06 -12.49
C ILE A 141 -10.94 -0.50 -11.27
N LEU A 142 -10.66 0.10 -10.11
CA LEU A 142 -11.31 -0.21 -8.85
C LEU A 142 -12.61 0.56 -8.66
N GLY A 143 -12.85 1.66 -9.38
CA GLY A 143 -13.88 2.63 -9.01
C GLY A 143 -13.54 3.26 -7.66
N LYS A 144 -14.55 3.70 -6.91
CA LYS A 144 -14.31 4.12 -5.52
C LYS A 144 -13.85 2.94 -4.70
N TYR A 145 -12.84 3.16 -3.87
CA TYR A 145 -12.28 2.16 -2.99
C TYR A 145 -11.87 2.75 -1.65
N LEU A 146 -11.72 1.87 -0.65
CA LEU A 146 -11.08 2.19 0.61
C LEU A 146 -10.14 1.07 1.04
N ILE A 147 -9.12 1.41 1.82
CA ILE A 147 -8.19 0.46 2.43
C ILE A 147 -8.26 0.60 3.95
N ILE A 148 -8.40 -0.53 4.63
CA ILE A 148 -8.31 -0.62 6.09
C ILE A 148 -7.05 -1.39 6.45
N GLU A 149 -6.23 -0.78 7.29
CA GLU A 149 -5.10 -1.45 7.93
C GLU A 149 -5.55 -2.07 9.27
N HIS A 150 -5.11 -3.28 9.51
CA HIS A 150 -5.42 -4.09 10.68
C HIS A 150 -4.16 -4.35 11.50
N GLU A 151 -4.36 -4.83 12.73
CA GLU A 151 -3.24 -5.30 13.55
C GLU A 151 -2.49 -6.46 12.87
N GLY A 152 -1.21 -6.63 13.19
CA GLY A 152 -0.38 -7.71 12.66
C GLY A 152 0.08 -7.51 11.21
N GLY A 153 0.05 -6.27 10.68
CA GLY A 153 0.54 -5.97 9.33
C GLY A 153 -0.37 -6.50 8.22
N CYS A 154 -1.66 -6.70 8.52
CA CYS A 154 -2.67 -7.09 7.55
C CYS A 154 -3.40 -5.84 7.01
N ALA A 155 -3.75 -5.84 5.73
CA ALA A 155 -4.56 -4.78 5.13
C ALA A 155 -5.64 -5.37 4.20
N SER A 156 -6.82 -4.76 4.20
CA SER A 156 -7.92 -5.14 3.31
C SER A 156 -8.33 -3.99 2.39
N LEU A 157 -8.54 -4.29 1.11
CA LEU A 157 -9.00 -3.35 0.09
C LEU A 157 -10.43 -3.69 -0.32
N TYR A 158 -11.28 -2.68 -0.35
CA TYR A 158 -12.69 -2.77 -0.74
C TYR A 158 -12.90 -1.90 -1.97
N GLY A 159 -13.25 -2.50 -3.11
CA GLY A 159 -13.38 -1.82 -4.39
C GLY A 159 -14.79 -1.92 -4.98
N ARG A 160 -15.01 -1.13 -6.03
CA ARG A 160 -16.30 -0.94 -6.74
C ARG A 160 -17.39 -0.42 -5.81
N LEU A 161 -17.06 0.59 -5.02
CA LEU A 161 -17.97 1.20 -4.06
C LEU A 161 -18.82 2.30 -4.71
N ALA A 162 -20.02 2.54 -4.17
CA ALA A 162 -20.91 3.63 -4.56
C ALA A 162 -20.77 4.82 -3.59
N GLU A 163 -21.06 4.57 -2.31
CA GLU A 163 -20.90 5.52 -1.22
C GLU A 163 -19.99 4.95 -0.15
N ILE A 164 -19.14 5.80 0.44
CA ILE A 164 -18.24 5.45 1.53
C ILE A 164 -18.74 6.22 2.76
N GLY A 165 -19.10 5.47 3.81
CA GLY A 165 -19.70 5.99 5.05
C GLY A 165 -18.69 6.26 6.16
N VAL A 166 -17.40 6.13 5.86
CA VAL A 166 -16.28 6.37 6.78
C VAL A 166 -15.32 7.39 6.20
N GLN A 167 -14.50 7.98 7.05
CA GLN A 167 -13.48 8.96 6.67
C GLN A 167 -12.08 8.36 6.75
N GLN A 168 -11.13 8.94 6.03
CA GLN A 168 -9.72 8.62 6.23
C GLN A 168 -9.33 8.87 7.69
N ASP A 169 -8.40 8.05 8.19
CA ASP A 169 -7.92 8.02 9.58
C ASP A 169 -8.93 7.53 10.62
N GLN A 170 -10.17 7.21 10.23
CA GLN A 170 -11.21 6.71 11.13
C GLN A 170 -10.93 5.27 11.58
N GLU A 171 -11.11 5.00 12.87
CA GLU A 171 -11.13 3.63 13.42
C GLU A 171 -12.47 2.94 13.13
N VAL A 172 -12.39 1.66 12.77
CA VAL A 172 -13.54 0.82 12.49
C VAL A 172 -13.45 -0.47 13.29
N VAL A 173 -14.61 -0.98 13.71
CA VAL A 173 -14.71 -2.29 14.36
C VAL A 173 -15.13 -3.35 13.34
N GLN A 174 -14.82 -4.61 13.63
CA GLN A 174 -15.27 -5.73 12.80
C GLN A 174 -16.79 -5.73 12.61
N GLY A 175 -17.23 -6.00 11.38
CA GLY A 175 -18.65 -6.03 11.01
C GLY A 175 -19.30 -4.65 10.87
N GLN A 176 -18.60 -3.56 11.18
CA GLN A 176 -19.09 -2.20 10.96
C GLN A 176 -19.34 -1.96 9.47
N ALA A 177 -20.50 -1.38 9.13
CA ALA A 177 -20.77 -0.96 7.76
C ALA A 177 -19.89 0.24 7.40
N VAL A 178 -19.12 0.14 6.32
CA VAL A 178 -18.15 1.14 5.89
C VAL A 178 -18.47 1.75 4.53
N ALA A 179 -19.21 1.03 3.67
CA ALA A 179 -19.55 1.48 2.33
C ALA A 179 -20.77 0.73 1.76
N SER A 180 -21.17 1.11 0.54
CA SER A 180 -22.11 0.37 -0.30
C SER A 180 -21.49 0.01 -1.65
N VAL A 181 -21.95 -1.07 -2.28
CA VAL A 181 -21.42 -1.54 -3.58
C VAL A 181 -22.07 -0.80 -4.75
N ARG A 182 -21.26 -0.41 -5.74
CA ARG A 182 -21.70 0.11 -7.04
C ARG A 182 -22.08 -1.03 -7.97
N GLY A 183 -23.35 -1.10 -8.33
CA GLY A 183 -23.86 -2.15 -9.21
C GLY A 183 -23.74 -3.55 -8.58
N LYS A 184 -23.52 -4.56 -9.41
CA LYS A 184 -23.64 -5.97 -8.99
C LYS A 184 -22.34 -6.66 -8.58
N PHE A 185 -21.19 -6.02 -8.76
CA PHE A 185 -19.90 -6.66 -8.54
C PHE A 185 -19.07 -5.88 -7.53
N PHE A 186 -18.66 -6.57 -6.49
CA PHE A 186 -17.81 -6.05 -5.42
C PHE A 186 -16.42 -6.69 -5.51
N HIS A 187 -15.37 -5.88 -5.38
CA HIS A 187 -13.97 -6.34 -5.44
C HIS A 187 -13.34 -6.31 -4.05
N PHE A 188 -12.61 -7.35 -3.69
CA PHE A 188 -12.00 -7.48 -2.36
C PHE A 188 -10.62 -8.11 -2.41
N GLU A 189 -9.67 -7.51 -1.70
CA GLU A 189 -8.30 -8.02 -1.56
C GLU A 189 -7.87 -8.04 -0.10
N VAL A 190 -6.94 -8.93 0.20
CA VAL A 190 -6.24 -9.02 1.47
C VAL A 190 -4.74 -9.03 1.20
N ARG A 191 -3.99 -8.24 1.97
CA ARG A 191 -2.52 -8.22 1.98
C ARG A 191 -2.01 -8.54 3.38
N GLN A 192 -0.92 -9.29 3.44
CA GLN A 192 -0.14 -9.54 4.65
C GLN A 192 1.28 -9.04 4.40
N GLY A 193 1.66 -7.95 5.07
CA GLY A 193 2.83 -7.16 4.66
C GLY A 193 2.71 -6.77 3.19
N ASP A 194 3.75 -7.07 2.40
CA ASP A 194 3.81 -6.72 0.98
C ASP A 194 3.15 -7.76 0.06
N HIS A 195 2.62 -8.86 0.61
CA HIS A 195 2.16 -10.02 -0.16
C HIS A 195 0.63 -10.07 -0.26
N LEU A 196 0.13 -10.32 -1.47
CA LEU A 196 -1.28 -10.63 -1.69
C LEU A 196 -1.61 -12.04 -1.18
N VAL A 197 -2.72 -12.17 -0.48
CA VAL A 197 -3.20 -13.43 0.11
C VAL A 197 -4.57 -13.77 -0.45
N ASP A 198 -4.83 -15.06 -0.68
CA ASP A 198 -6.16 -15.54 -1.05
C ASP A 198 -7.16 -15.24 0.09
N PRO A 199 -8.13 -14.33 -0.12
CA PRO A 199 -9.09 -13.98 0.91
C PRO A 199 -9.87 -15.20 1.38
N LEU A 200 -10.22 -16.13 0.48
CA LEU A 200 -11.07 -17.29 0.78
C LEU A 200 -10.42 -18.31 1.70
N GLN A 201 -9.09 -18.42 1.69
CA GLN A 201 -8.36 -19.28 2.62
C GLN A 201 -8.35 -18.73 4.03
N SER A 202 -8.57 -17.43 4.15
CA SER A 202 -8.57 -16.72 5.42
C SER A 202 -9.96 -16.65 6.06
N PHE A 203 -11.05 -16.97 5.34
CA PHE A 203 -12.38 -17.05 5.96
C PHE A 203 -12.62 -18.42 6.61
N GLN A 204 -13.25 -18.44 7.78
CA GLN A 204 -13.61 -19.67 8.48
C GLN A 204 -14.64 -20.45 7.64
N LYS A 205 -14.33 -21.71 7.27
CA LYS A 205 -15.37 -22.65 6.83
C LYS A 205 -16.16 -23.03 8.08
N GLU A 206 -17.32 -22.41 8.30
CA GLU A 206 -18.29 -23.01 9.21
C GLU A 206 -18.65 -24.41 8.66
N SER A 207 -18.35 -25.41 9.48
CA SER A 207 -18.58 -26.85 9.24
C SER A 207 -20.02 -27.25 9.44
#